data_AF-A0A2A9DPM5-F1
#
_entry.id   AF-A0A2A9DPM5-F1
#
_cell.length_a   1.000
_cell.length_b   1.000
_cell.length_c   1.000
_cell.angle_alpha   90.00
_cell.angle_beta   90.00
_cell.angle_gamma   90.00
#
_symmetry.space_group_name_H-M   'P 1'
#
loop_
_entity.id
_entity.type
_entity.pdbx_description
1 polymer ?
#
loop_
_entity_poly.entity_id
_entity_poly.type
_entity_poly.pdbx_seq_one_letter_code
_entity_poly.pdbx_strand_id
1 'polypeptide(L)'
;MSTPSSRLFSASEAGHWEWRGNVLFDANNQDIANVNTDVLIVGQHRLLIEHTPGTLRFRARATSNFGEVFTIYQPGLTLNSLEAQCGDRHYRLPRTSLWRKERAIYTADGGLMAVVRPLISGRVEIVDQPGVTATAPFIDAVFLSWGCVLADSPLTHPRQAHPTEF
;
A
#
# COMPACT_ATOMS: atom_id res chain seq x y z
N MET A 1 18.25 11.51 -22.91
CA MET A 1 17.55 10.22 -22.72
C MET A 1 18.05 9.65 -21.42
N SER A 2 17.29 9.84 -20.34
CA SER A 2 17.69 9.46 -18.99
C SER A 2 16.70 8.43 -18.48
N THR A 3 17.17 7.21 -18.26
CA THR A 3 16.41 6.13 -17.64
C THR A 3 16.24 6.45 -16.15
N PRO A 4 15.04 6.54 -15.57
CA PRO A 4 14.89 6.48 -14.12
C PRO A 4 14.81 5.00 -13.73
N SER A 5 15.95 4.30 -13.80
CA SER A 5 16.12 3.03 -13.10
C SER A 5 16.64 3.36 -11.70
N SER A 6 16.12 2.67 -10.69
CA SER A 6 16.41 2.83 -9.26
C SER A 6 16.08 4.20 -8.63
N ARG A 7 14.79 4.50 -8.44
CA ARG A 7 14.39 5.22 -7.22
C ARG A 7 14.31 4.20 -6.10
N LEU A 8 15.46 3.94 -5.49
CA LEU A 8 15.51 3.43 -4.13
C LEU A 8 14.70 4.39 -3.26
N PHE A 9 13.99 3.88 -2.27
CA PHE A 9 13.50 4.71 -1.17
C PHE A 9 14.63 5.65 -0.71
N SER A 10 14.37 6.97 -0.71
CA SER A 10 15.32 8.08 -0.47
C SER A 10 15.91 8.75 -1.73
N ALA A 11 15.15 9.70 -2.29
CA ALA A 11 15.74 10.83 -3.01
C ALA A 11 14.88 12.10 -2.82
N SER A 12 14.88 12.68 -1.62
CA SER A 12 15.62 13.94 -1.35
C SER A 12 15.06 14.79 -0.20
N GLU A 13 13.86 14.56 0.35
CA GLU A 13 13.37 15.21 1.58
C GLU A 13 12.44 14.22 2.32
N ALA A 14 12.09 14.47 3.59
CA ALA A 14 11.19 13.60 4.36
C ALA A 14 9.96 13.20 3.51
N GLY A 15 9.80 11.90 3.24
CA GLY A 15 8.83 11.39 2.27
C GLY A 15 7.46 11.30 2.90
N HIS A 16 6.74 12.42 2.86
CA HIS A 16 5.31 12.45 3.09
C HIS A 16 4.60 12.17 1.77
N TRP A 17 3.87 11.06 1.69
CA TRP A 17 3.01 10.74 0.56
C TRP A 17 1.57 10.59 1.03
N GLU A 18 0.62 10.76 0.12
CA GLU A 18 -0.79 10.72 0.46
C GLU A 18 -1.62 10.01 -0.61
N TRP A 19 -2.29 8.93 -0.21
CA TRP A 19 -3.39 8.37 -0.99
C TRP A 19 -4.61 9.27 -0.88
N ARG A 20 -5.10 9.76 -2.01
CA ARG A 20 -6.35 10.51 -2.14
C ARG A 20 -7.28 9.74 -3.07
N GLY A 21 -8.20 8.99 -2.46
CA GLY A 21 -8.94 7.97 -3.21
C GLY A 21 -7.95 6.96 -3.79
N ASN A 22 -7.88 6.88 -5.12
CA ASN A 22 -7.06 5.90 -5.83
C ASN A 22 -5.73 6.45 -6.37
N VAL A 23 -5.34 7.68 -6.02
CA VAL A 23 -4.10 8.29 -6.52
C VAL A 23 -3.15 8.58 -5.35
N LEU A 24 -1.88 8.23 -5.51
CA LEU A 24 -0.81 8.52 -4.56
C LEU A 24 -0.07 9.78 -5.00
N PHE A 25 0.00 10.75 -4.10
CA PHE A 25 0.72 11.99 -4.29
C PHE A 25 1.99 12.02 -3.45
N ASP A 26 3.06 12.63 -3.96
CA ASP A 26 4.22 12.98 -3.14
C ASP A 26 4.03 14.32 -2.39
N ALA A 27 5.04 14.73 -1.62
CA ALA A 27 5.03 15.99 -0.86
C ALA A 27 4.95 17.25 -1.76
N ASN A 28 5.35 17.14 -3.02
CA ASN A 28 5.24 18.21 -4.03
C ASN A 28 3.90 18.17 -4.76
N ASN A 29 2.96 17.34 -4.31
CA ASN A 29 1.65 17.17 -4.91
C ASN A 29 1.70 16.62 -6.34
N GLN A 30 2.73 15.83 -6.67
CA GLN A 30 2.85 15.12 -7.94
C GLN A 30 2.27 13.70 -7.81
N ASP A 31 1.52 13.28 -8.83
CA ASP A 31 1.00 11.93 -8.95
C ASP A 31 2.15 10.96 -9.21
N ILE A 32 2.37 10.02 -8.29
CA ILE A 32 3.48 9.05 -8.37
C ILE A 32 3.00 7.60 -8.54
N ALA A 33 1.74 7.32 -8.23
CA ALA A 33 1.07 6.05 -8.52
C ALA A 33 -0.44 6.23 -8.54
N ASN A 34 -1.16 5.31 -9.19
CA ASN A 34 -2.62 5.28 -9.13
C ASN A 34 -3.19 3.87 -9.28
N VAL A 35 -4.43 3.68 -8.85
CA VAL A 35 -5.18 2.42 -8.98
C VAL A 35 -6.37 2.64 -9.90
N ASN A 36 -6.46 1.82 -10.95
CA ASN A 36 -7.57 1.83 -11.90
C ASN A 36 -8.07 0.40 -12.11
N THR A 37 -9.34 0.13 -11.82
CA THR A 37 -9.98 -1.18 -12.02
C THR A 37 -9.07 -2.34 -11.60
N ASP A 38 -8.67 -2.33 -10.32
CA ASP A 38 -7.78 -3.32 -9.70
C ASP A 38 -6.33 -3.37 -10.23
N VAL A 39 -5.92 -2.46 -11.12
CA VAL A 39 -4.54 -2.34 -11.56
C VAL A 39 -3.86 -1.18 -10.84
N LEU A 40 -2.84 -1.48 -10.04
CA LEU A 40 -1.94 -0.50 -9.46
C LEU A 40 -0.81 -0.16 -10.43
N ILE A 41 -0.73 1.11 -10.82
CA ILE A 41 0.18 1.65 -11.83
C ILE A 41 1.26 2.46 -11.11
N VAL A 42 2.53 2.08 -11.34
CA VAL A 42 3.71 2.71 -10.72
C VAL A 42 4.79 2.86 -11.78
N GLY A 43 4.89 4.04 -12.41
CA GLY A 43 5.78 4.25 -13.55
C GLY A 43 5.49 3.27 -14.69
N GLN A 44 6.43 2.36 -14.97
CA GLN A 44 6.26 1.30 -15.99
C GLN A 44 5.66 0.00 -15.44
N HIS A 45 5.51 -0.11 -14.13
CA HIS A 45 4.96 -1.29 -13.49
C HIS A 45 3.44 -1.23 -13.48
N ARG A 46 2.82 -2.37 -13.77
CA ARG A 46 1.39 -2.60 -13.65
C ARG A 46 1.20 -3.86 -12.82
N LEU A 47 0.58 -3.69 -11.66
CA LEU A 47 0.29 -4.74 -10.71
C LEU A 47 -1.21 -5.03 -10.77
N LEU A 48 -1.60 -6.18 -11.32
CA LEU A 48 -2.99 -6.63 -11.25
C LEU A 48 -3.25 -7.14 -9.84
N ILE A 49 -4.15 -6.49 -9.11
CA ILE A 49 -4.48 -6.78 -7.71
C ILE A 49 -5.74 -7.63 -7.63
N GLU A 50 -5.66 -8.70 -6.86
CA GLU A 50 -6.79 -9.51 -6.42
C GLU A 50 -6.85 -9.39 -4.90
N HIS A 51 -8.02 -9.12 -4.32
CA HIS A 51 -8.16 -9.11 -2.87
C HIS A 51 -9.43 -9.79 -2.42
N THR A 52 -9.36 -10.43 -1.25
CA THR A 52 -10.52 -10.99 -0.57
C THR A 52 -10.92 -10.03 0.55
N PRO A 53 -12.04 -9.29 0.39
CA PRO A 53 -12.55 -8.45 1.45
C PRO A 53 -13.04 -9.30 2.63
N GLY A 54 -12.70 -8.91 3.87
CA GLY A 54 -13.20 -9.60 5.06
C GLY A 54 -12.41 -9.29 6.33
N THR A 55 -13.11 -9.17 7.46
CA THR A 55 -12.50 -8.92 8.78
C THR A 55 -11.83 -10.16 9.39
N LEU A 56 -12.13 -11.36 8.87
CA LEU A 56 -11.64 -12.63 9.40
C LEU A 56 -10.49 -13.25 8.59
N ARG A 57 -10.33 -12.88 7.31
CA ARG A 57 -9.31 -13.45 6.40
C ARG A 57 -8.93 -12.47 5.29
N PHE A 58 -8.38 -11.31 5.65
CA PHE A 58 -7.87 -10.40 4.63
C PHE A 58 -6.71 -11.03 3.85
N ARG A 59 -6.77 -10.93 2.53
CA ARG A 59 -5.66 -11.25 1.62
C ARG A 59 -5.70 -10.32 0.42
N ALA A 60 -4.53 -9.81 0.04
CA ALA A 60 -4.30 -9.17 -1.25
C ALA A 60 -3.16 -9.90 -1.96
N ARG A 61 -3.27 -10.06 -3.26
CA ARG A 61 -2.23 -10.58 -4.14
C ARG A 61 -2.11 -9.65 -5.33
N ALA A 62 -0.90 -9.41 -5.79
CA ALA A 62 -0.69 -8.75 -7.07
C ALA A 62 0.30 -9.49 -7.94
N THR A 63 0.11 -9.40 -9.25
CA THR A 63 1.06 -9.91 -10.25
C THR A 63 1.54 -8.74 -11.10
N SER A 64 2.85 -8.54 -11.14
CA SER A 64 3.51 -7.54 -11.97
C SER A 64 3.49 -7.96 -13.44
N ASN A 65 3.44 -6.99 -14.35
CA ASN A 65 3.69 -7.20 -15.78
C ASN A 65 5.09 -7.75 -16.10
N PHE A 66 5.98 -7.85 -15.11
CA PHE A 66 7.29 -8.50 -15.19
C PHE A 66 7.33 -9.88 -14.48
N GLY A 67 6.19 -10.41 -14.05
CA GLY A 67 6.08 -11.76 -13.46
C GLY A 67 6.34 -11.84 -11.95
N GLU A 68 6.78 -10.76 -11.30
CA GLU A 68 6.95 -10.72 -9.85
C GLU A 68 5.58 -10.75 -9.14
N VAL A 69 5.49 -11.55 -8.07
CA VAL A 69 4.26 -11.73 -7.28
C VAL A 69 4.41 -11.02 -5.94
N PHE A 70 3.34 -10.37 -5.54
CA PHE A 70 3.23 -9.62 -4.31
C PHE A 70 2.04 -10.17 -3.52
N THR A 71 2.17 -10.31 -2.21
CA THR A 71 1.10 -10.81 -1.34
C THR A 71 1.08 -10.07 -0.03
N ILE A 72 -0.12 -9.89 0.52
CA ILE A 72 -0.39 -9.45 1.88
C ILE A 72 -1.46 -10.38 2.43
N TYR A 73 -1.28 -10.89 3.64
CA TYR A 73 -2.27 -11.74 4.28
C TYR A 73 -2.33 -11.48 5.78
N GLN A 74 -3.50 -11.79 6.33
CA GLN A 74 -3.74 -11.82 7.76
C GLN A 74 -3.35 -13.21 8.30
N PRO A 75 -2.25 -13.36 9.08
CA PRO A 75 -1.80 -14.67 9.55
C PRO A 75 -2.68 -15.25 10.67
N GLY A 76 -3.35 -14.40 11.45
CA GLY A 76 -4.13 -14.81 12.62
C GLY A 76 -5.61 -14.41 12.56
N LEU A 77 -6.31 -14.52 13.69
CA LEU A 77 -7.74 -14.21 13.77
C LEU A 77 -8.07 -12.70 13.70
N THR A 78 -7.09 -11.83 13.93
CA THR A 78 -7.29 -10.38 13.97
C THR A 78 -6.49 -9.67 12.87
N LEU A 79 -6.98 -8.53 12.42
CA LEU A 79 -6.28 -7.61 11.50
C LEU A 79 -5.17 -6.79 12.18
N ASN A 80 -4.81 -7.13 13.43
CA ASN A 80 -3.82 -6.36 14.20
C ASN A 80 -2.41 -6.44 13.60
N SER A 81 -2.11 -7.51 12.86
CA SER A 81 -0.87 -7.62 12.10
C SER A 81 -1.18 -8.25 10.74
N LEU A 82 -0.47 -7.78 9.71
CA LEU A 82 -0.42 -8.42 8.40
C LEU A 82 1.01 -8.83 8.12
N GLU A 83 1.15 -9.90 7.36
CA GLU A 83 2.42 -10.32 6.77
C GLU A 83 2.34 -10.12 5.27
N ALA A 84 3.48 -9.77 4.66
CA ALA A 84 3.55 -9.52 3.25
C ALA A 84 4.86 -10.01 2.64
N GLN A 85 4.80 -10.32 1.36
CA GLN A 85 5.94 -10.73 0.56
C GLN A 85 5.86 -10.07 -0.82
N CYS A 86 6.91 -9.37 -1.22
CA CYS A 86 7.09 -8.74 -2.53
C CYS A 86 8.29 -9.40 -3.22
N GLY A 87 8.06 -10.31 -4.17
CA GLY A 87 9.12 -11.18 -4.67
C GLY A 87 9.72 -12.01 -3.52
N ASP A 88 11.02 -11.87 -3.27
CA ASP A 88 11.71 -12.56 -2.16
C ASP A 88 11.78 -11.73 -0.86
N ARG A 89 11.20 -10.53 -0.86
CA ARG A 89 11.31 -9.56 0.25
C ARG A 89 10.10 -9.65 1.17
N HIS A 90 10.36 -9.79 2.47
CA HIS A 90 9.32 -10.03 3.47
C HIS A 90 9.10 -8.80 4.37
N TYR A 91 7.84 -8.57 4.74
CA TYR A 91 7.43 -7.42 5.54
C TYR A 91 6.41 -7.80 6.61
N ARG A 92 6.40 -7.02 7.70
CA ARG A 92 5.37 -7.06 8.75
C ARG A 92 4.69 -5.71 8.85
N LEU A 93 3.35 -5.70 8.91
CA LEU A 93 2.54 -4.49 8.96
C LEU A 93 1.63 -4.45 10.21
N PRO A 94 2.20 -4.44 11.43
CA PRO A 94 1.42 -4.33 12.65
C PRO A 94 0.69 -2.99 12.74
N ARG A 95 -0.50 -3.02 13.32
CA ARG A 95 -1.13 -1.79 13.80
C ARG A 95 -0.34 -1.22 14.97
N THR A 96 -0.14 0.09 14.99
CA THR A 96 0.51 0.79 16.10
C THR A 96 -0.47 1.12 17.24
N SER A 97 -1.78 1.07 16.95
CA SER A 97 -2.86 1.27 17.92
C SER A 97 -4.08 0.44 17.54
N LEU A 98 -4.88 0.04 18.52
CA LEU A 98 -6.18 -0.59 18.29
C LEU A 98 -7.26 0.43 17.92
N TRP A 99 -7.08 1.70 18.31
CA TRP A 99 -8.05 2.79 18.11
C TRP A 99 -7.81 3.56 16.81
N ARG A 100 -6.55 3.71 16.42
CA ARG A 100 -6.15 4.32 15.15
C ARG A 100 -5.73 3.17 14.24
N LYS A 101 -6.33 3.05 13.05
CA LYS A 101 -5.94 2.06 12.03
C LYS A 101 -4.58 2.40 11.37
N GLU A 102 -3.67 2.97 12.14
CA GLU A 102 -2.31 3.28 11.74
C GLU A 102 -1.49 1.99 11.76
N ARG A 103 -0.63 1.82 10.75
CA ARG A 103 0.28 0.68 10.63
C ARG A 103 1.70 1.14 10.46
N ALA A 104 2.62 0.46 11.11
CA ALA A 104 4.04 0.55 10.79
C ALA A 104 4.37 -0.59 9.83
N ILE A 105 5.19 -0.32 8.81
CA ILE A 105 5.68 -1.34 7.89
C ILE A 105 7.14 -1.61 8.26
N TYR A 106 7.46 -2.86 8.58
CA TYR A 106 8.81 -3.31 8.91
C TYR A 106 9.33 -4.26 7.85
N THR A 107 10.60 -4.14 7.51
CA THR A 107 11.37 -5.14 6.76
C THR A 107 11.64 -6.37 7.62
N ALA A 108 12.03 -7.48 6.98
CA ALA A 108 12.29 -8.76 7.66
C ALA A 108 13.33 -8.67 8.79
N ASP A 109 14.36 -7.84 8.60
CA ASP A 109 15.42 -7.55 9.57
C ASP A 109 15.00 -6.58 10.69
N GLY A 110 13.75 -6.12 10.70
CA GLY A 110 13.18 -5.27 11.74
C GLY A 110 13.33 -3.77 11.49
N GLY A 111 13.89 -3.36 10.34
CA GLY A 111 13.95 -1.96 9.94
C GLY A 111 12.57 -1.36 9.70
N LEU A 112 12.28 -0.19 10.28
CA LEU A 112 11.04 0.54 9.99
C LEU A 112 11.11 1.12 8.58
N MET A 113 10.23 0.73 7.67
CA MET A 113 10.21 1.26 6.30
C MET A 113 9.34 2.52 6.19
N ALA A 114 8.12 2.49 6.74
CA ALA A 114 7.19 3.61 6.71
C ALA A 114 6.09 3.46 7.76
N VAL A 115 5.40 4.55 8.07
CA VAL A 115 4.14 4.54 8.84
C VAL A 115 3.01 4.97 7.93
N VAL A 116 1.93 4.18 7.89
CA VAL A 116 0.71 4.43 7.11
C VAL A 116 -0.40 4.84 8.07
N ARG A 117 -0.95 6.04 7.88
CA ARG A 117 -1.91 6.66 8.80
C ARG A 117 -3.16 7.13 8.05
N PRO A 118 -4.33 6.51 8.27
CA PRO A 118 -5.59 7.01 7.74
C PRO A 118 -6.02 8.29 8.46
N LEU A 119 -6.50 9.27 7.69
CA LEU A 119 -7.01 10.56 8.17
C LEU A 119 -8.54 10.58 8.18
N ILE A 120 -9.11 11.46 9.00
CA ILE A 120 -10.58 11.67 9.08
C ILE A 120 -11.16 12.12 7.72
N SER A 121 -10.35 12.79 6.90
CA SER A 121 -10.72 13.23 5.54
C SER A 121 -10.91 12.08 4.54
N GLY A 122 -10.62 10.83 4.93
CA GLY A 122 -10.61 9.68 4.03
C GLY A 122 -9.31 9.53 3.22
N ARG A 123 -8.35 10.44 3.41
CA ARG A 123 -6.99 10.33 2.87
C ARG A 123 -6.14 9.40 3.72
N VAL A 124 -5.06 8.86 3.16
CA VAL A 124 -4.11 8.02 3.91
C VAL A 124 -2.70 8.54 3.70
N GLU A 125 -2.09 9.01 4.78
CA GLU A 125 -0.70 9.45 4.78
C GLU A 125 0.25 8.27 4.89
N ILE A 126 1.40 8.42 4.24
CA ILE A 126 2.55 7.55 4.36
C ILE A 126 3.71 8.46 4.77
N VAL A 127 4.36 8.14 5.87
CA VAL A 127 5.51 8.88 6.36
C VAL A 127 6.71 7.96 6.36
N ASP A 128 7.74 8.34 5.61
CA ASP A 128 9.10 7.83 5.76
C ASP A 128 10.04 8.93 6.29
N GLN A 129 11.19 8.53 6.82
CA GLN A 129 12.18 9.47 7.29
C GLN A 129 13.58 9.00 6.84
N PRO A 130 14.17 9.63 5.82
CA PRO A 130 15.49 9.28 5.31
C PRO A 130 16.53 9.19 6.44
N GLY A 131 17.33 8.13 6.44
CA GLY A 131 18.36 7.87 7.47
C GLY A 131 17.83 7.26 8.78
N VAL A 132 16.51 7.20 8.97
CA VAL A 132 15.85 6.50 10.08
C VAL A 132 15.11 5.27 9.56
N THR A 133 14.49 5.36 8.39
CA THR A 133 13.76 4.25 7.78
C THR A 133 14.65 3.37 6.90
N ALA A 134 14.34 2.07 6.90
CA ALA A 134 14.99 1.09 6.05
C ALA A 134 14.63 1.28 4.58
N THR A 135 15.60 1.02 3.70
CA THR A 135 15.43 1.12 2.25
C THR A 135 14.71 -0.10 1.70
N ALA A 136 13.71 0.14 0.86
CA ALA A 136 13.04 -0.87 0.05
C ALA A 136 12.88 -0.39 -1.40
N PRO A 137 12.50 -1.27 -2.34
CA PRO A 137 12.01 -0.84 -3.65
C PRO A 137 10.75 0.03 -3.53
N PHE A 138 10.66 1.09 -4.34
CA PHE A 138 9.51 2.00 -4.35
C PHE A 138 8.18 1.27 -4.56
N ILE A 139 8.14 0.34 -5.53
CA ILE A 139 6.95 -0.45 -5.85
C ILE A 139 6.41 -1.26 -4.66
N ASP A 140 7.30 -1.75 -3.79
CA ASP A 140 6.91 -2.54 -2.63
C ASP A 140 6.09 -1.67 -1.68
N ALA A 141 6.57 -0.48 -1.34
CA ALA A 141 5.81 0.37 -0.42
C ALA A 141 4.52 0.93 -1.00
N VAL A 142 4.48 1.18 -2.31
CA VAL A 142 3.22 1.55 -2.97
C VAL A 142 2.21 0.41 -2.84
N PHE A 143 2.63 -0.83 -3.12
CA PHE A 143 1.76 -2.00 -2.94
C PHE A 143 1.37 -2.23 -1.47
N LEU A 144 2.32 -2.17 -0.54
CA LEU A 144 2.11 -2.39 0.89
C LEU A 144 1.17 -1.34 1.50
N SER A 145 1.37 -0.06 1.17
CA SER A 145 0.51 1.03 1.64
C SER A 145 -0.90 0.94 1.05
N TRP A 146 -1.04 0.59 -0.23
CA TRP A 146 -2.35 0.31 -0.82
C TRP A 146 -3.03 -0.90 -0.16
N GLY A 147 -2.25 -1.92 0.18
CA GLY A 147 -2.70 -3.04 1.00
C GLY A 147 -3.30 -2.62 2.34
N CYS A 148 -2.70 -1.65 3.03
CA CYS A 148 -3.27 -1.05 4.24
C CYS A 148 -4.61 -0.36 3.94
N VAL A 149 -4.71 0.39 2.83
CA VAL A 149 -5.97 1.01 2.39
C VAL A 149 -7.06 -0.06 2.23
N LEU A 150 -6.77 -1.16 1.53
CA LEU A 150 -7.71 -2.26 1.32
C LEU A 150 -8.10 -2.95 2.64
N ALA A 151 -7.14 -3.21 3.53
CA ALA A 151 -7.37 -3.92 4.78
C ALA A 151 -8.19 -3.10 5.80
N ASP A 152 -8.02 -1.78 5.79
CA ASP A 152 -8.57 -0.88 6.80
C ASP A 152 -9.79 -0.08 6.29
N SER A 153 -10.10 -0.13 4.99
CA SER A 153 -11.34 0.41 4.43
C SER A 153 -12.55 -0.31 5.03
N PRO A 154 -13.61 0.43 5.44
CA PRO A 154 -14.88 -0.21 5.76
C PRO A 154 -15.34 -0.98 4.52
N LEU A 155 -15.70 -2.26 4.68
CA LEU A 155 -16.38 -3.03 3.65
C LEU A 155 -17.64 -2.27 3.24
N THR A 156 -17.54 -1.41 2.24
CA THR A 156 -18.72 -0.86 1.61
C THR A 156 -19.26 -2.02 0.78
N HIS A 157 -20.40 -2.57 1.17
CA HIS A 157 -21.24 -3.24 0.18
C HIS A 157 -21.91 -2.13 -0.61
N PRO A 158 -21.44 -1.73 -1.81
CA PRO A 158 -22.30 -1.02 -2.70
C PRO A 158 -23.44 -1.99 -3.04
N ARG A 159 -24.67 -1.65 -2.59
CA ARG A 159 -25.85 -2.13 -3.30
C ARG A 159 -25.62 -1.76 -4.76
N GLN A 160 -25.57 -2.77 -5.63
CA GLN A 160 -25.62 -2.55 -7.06
C GLN A 160 -26.87 -1.71 -7.32
N ALA A 161 -26.68 -0.44 -7.65
CA ALA A 161 -27.74 0.33 -8.26
C ALA A 161 -27.96 -0.32 -9.63
N HIS A 162 -29.07 -1.04 -9.77
CA HIS A 162 -29.57 -1.42 -11.07
C HIS A 162 -29.69 -0.13 -11.91
N PRO A 163 -29.18 -0.08 -13.15
CA PRO A 163 -29.55 0.97 -14.07
C PRO A 163 -31.06 0.87 -14.28
N THR A 164 -31.80 1.90 -13.87
CA THR A 164 -33.16 2.09 -14.36
C THR A 164 -33.01 2.53 -15.81
N GLU A 165 -33.29 1.62 -16.74
CA GLU A 165 -33.45 1.97 -18.15
C GLU A 165 -34.69 2.89 -18.28
N PHE A 166 -34.51 4.01 -18.98
CA PHE A 166 -35.58 4.89 -19.47
C PHE A 166 -36.00 4.46 -20.87
#